data_AF-A0AAV0UWM5-F1
#
_entry.id   AF-A0AAV0UWM5-F1
#
_cell.length_a   1.000
_cell.length_b   1.000
_cell.length_c   1.000
_cell.angle_alpha   90.00
_cell.angle_beta   90.00
_cell.angle_gamma   90.00
#
_symmetry.space_group_name_H-M   'P 1'
#
loop_
_entity.id
_entity.type
_entity.pdbx_description
1 polymer ?
#
loop_
_entity_poly.entity_id
_entity_poly.type
_entity_poly.pdbx_seq_one_letter_code
_entity_poly.pdbx_strand_id
1 'polypeptide(L)'
;MRGSRRQPTPHLGALTHDRNRYKKNPPDFYALGQQYANFKQYLYNVDDFNCRASLSWDDPFAVRELTKTLLLHDFGLQWDIPINRLCPPLPNRLNYLHWIEDLLSQAPGSSLTTQEQEQKGPTLDKEVVSGIDVGTGANCIYALLGATMNKWKFIATEIDAESYACAKENVARNHLETLITVKRTQTNKLLLEPLQDEPLERKFHFVMCNPPFFDDIDEADTNPASSCMGSANEMVFPGGEVAFIGNMIVESVDLQNRVLWFSSMIGKKASLRKLLALLRKNQVRNTRTTEFFQGRTKRWGIAWTFSENVMDDPSKKVLGKRKEAHRRQEVRFQVPRQTGKGCATIEEVLLRIREFVETNEELKLSEDTTNYKHKEEAEEEEDYQERKMYRLEQHKPDPQASGNNRTKVHSAGRVEIFTMKDNEGGSEVLIVFEEGDRAAFWTIANMLQAAIVRTGRQWRRKLQRQKQDQ
;
A
#
# COMPACT_ATOMS: atom_id res chain seq x y z
N MET A 1 37.16 1.25 -8.95
CA MET A 1 36.68 0.70 -7.66
C MET A 1 35.26 1.20 -7.42
N ARG A 2 34.28 0.29 -7.37
CA ARG A 2 32.85 0.59 -7.35
C ARG A 2 32.46 1.17 -5.98
N GLY A 3 32.18 2.46 -5.94
CA GLY A 3 31.63 3.14 -4.76
C GLY A 3 30.27 2.54 -4.41
N SER A 4 30.15 2.11 -3.16
CA SER A 4 28.97 1.46 -2.60
C SER A 4 27.66 2.16 -2.96
N ARG A 5 26.76 1.44 -3.64
CA ARG A 5 25.35 1.82 -3.81
C ARG A 5 24.80 2.23 -2.45
N ARG A 6 24.39 3.49 -2.30
CA ARG A 6 23.58 3.90 -1.15
C ARG A 6 22.31 3.06 -1.19
N GLN A 7 22.17 2.11 -0.27
CA GLN A 7 20.91 1.43 0.00
C GLN A 7 19.86 2.49 0.36
N PRO A 8 18.71 2.55 -0.35
CA PRO A 8 17.64 3.48 -0.05
C PRO A 8 17.15 3.31 1.38
N THR A 9 16.84 4.42 2.05
CA THR A 9 16.17 4.41 3.36
C THR A 9 14.89 3.58 3.27
N PRO A 10 14.68 2.61 4.17
CA PRO A 10 13.46 1.83 4.15
C PRO A 10 12.26 2.64 4.73
N HIS A 11 11.16 2.98 4.03
CA HIS A 11 10.84 2.90 2.61
C HIS A 11 9.66 3.84 2.24
N LEU A 12 9.83 4.77 1.30
CA LEU A 12 8.73 5.41 0.56
C LEU A 12 8.03 4.42 -0.42
N GLY A 13 8.58 3.19 -0.57
CA GLY A 13 8.13 2.18 -1.54
C GLY A 13 7.93 0.74 -1.05
N ALA A 14 8.10 0.41 0.25
CA ALA A 14 7.92 -0.98 0.72
C ALA A 14 6.48 -1.48 0.60
N LEU A 15 5.54 -0.55 0.56
CA LEU A 15 4.12 -0.82 0.45
C LEU A 15 3.57 -0.35 -0.90
N THR A 16 4.46 -0.04 -1.85
CA THR A 16 4.14 0.03 -3.27
C THR A 16 3.94 -1.39 -3.79
N HIS A 17 2.98 -1.55 -4.70
CA HIS A 17 2.64 -2.86 -5.27
C HIS A 17 3.88 -3.54 -5.89
N ASP A 18 4.03 -4.86 -5.72
CA ASP A 18 5.24 -5.59 -6.15
C ASP A 18 5.52 -5.48 -7.66
N ARG A 19 4.47 -5.52 -8.48
CA ARG A 19 4.53 -5.33 -9.93
C ARG A 19 4.71 -3.86 -10.38
N ASN A 20 4.68 -2.90 -9.46
CA ASN A 20 4.85 -1.49 -9.82
C ASN A 20 6.31 -1.23 -10.24
N ARG A 21 6.51 -0.81 -11.50
CA ARG A 21 7.84 -0.59 -12.09
C ARG A 21 8.72 0.39 -11.31
N TYR A 22 8.11 1.37 -10.64
CA TYR A 22 8.85 2.37 -9.87
C TYR A 22 9.24 1.91 -8.46
N LYS A 23 8.81 0.71 -8.03
CA LYS A 23 9.12 0.19 -6.69
C LYS A 23 10.62 0.02 -6.45
N LYS A 24 11.33 -0.54 -7.44
CA LYS A 24 12.78 -0.78 -7.37
C LYS A 24 13.57 0.23 -8.21
N ASN A 25 12.92 0.86 -9.19
CA ASN A 25 13.54 1.75 -10.17
C ASN A 25 12.83 3.12 -10.14
N PRO A 26 13.09 3.98 -9.14
CA PRO A 26 12.54 5.33 -9.13
C PRO A 26 13.04 6.12 -10.37
N PRO A 27 12.27 7.10 -10.87
CA PRO A 27 12.70 7.93 -12.00
C PRO A 27 14.07 8.56 -11.79
N ASP A 28 14.96 8.40 -12.77
CA ASP A 28 16.24 9.10 -12.80
C ASP A 28 16.04 10.45 -13.48
N PHE A 29 15.86 11.50 -12.67
CA PHE A 29 15.61 12.85 -13.18
C PHE A 29 16.75 13.39 -14.02
N TYR A 30 18.00 13.04 -13.71
CA TYR A 30 19.13 13.50 -14.51
C TYR A 30 19.07 12.87 -15.90
N ALA A 31 18.91 11.55 -15.98
CA ALA A 31 18.80 10.84 -17.26
C ALA A 31 17.61 11.33 -18.09
N LEU A 32 16.44 11.49 -17.47
CA LEU A 32 15.25 12.05 -18.12
C LEU A 32 15.50 13.47 -18.63
N GLY A 33 16.17 14.33 -17.84
CA GLY A 33 16.52 15.68 -18.27
C GLY A 33 17.49 15.73 -19.45
N GLN A 34 18.35 14.74 -19.63
CA GLN A 34 19.21 14.66 -20.82
C GLN A 34 18.44 14.24 -22.08
N GLN A 35 17.39 13.44 -21.93
CA GLN A 35 16.59 12.95 -23.06
C GLN A 35 15.45 13.90 -23.46
N TYR A 36 14.84 14.60 -22.49
CA TYR A 36 13.65 15.41 -22.70
C TYR A 36 13.93 16.88 -22.33
N ALA A 37 14.20 17.71 -23.34
CA ALA A 37 14.53 19.13 -23.15
C ALA A 37 13.43 19.91 -22.40
N ASN A 38 12.15 19.61 -22.68
CA ASN A 38 11.01 20.21 -22.00
C ASN A 38 10.96 19.86 -20.50
N PHE A 39 11.45 18.69 -20.10
CA PHE A 39 11.55 18.31 -18.70
C PHE A 39 12.78 18.93 -18.03
N LYS A 40 13.90 19.04 -18.76
CA LYS A 40 15.17 19.57 -18.25
C LYS A 40 15.04 20.94 -17.60
N GLN A 41 14.19 21.82 -18.13
CA GLN A 41 14.00 23.18 -17.61
C GLN A 41 13.41 23.22 -16.18
N TYR A 42 12.76 22.13 -15.74
CA TYR A 42 12.16 22.03 -14.40
C TYR A 42 13.11 21.37 -13.38
N LEU A 43 14.32 21.00 -13.78
CA LEU A 43 15.31 20.39 -12.90
C LEU A 43 16.18 21.43 -12.21
N TYR A 44 16.47 21.18 -10.94
CA TYR A 44 17.41 21.99 -10.15
C TYR A 44 18.46 21.11 -9.46
N ASN A 45 19.50 21.72 -8.91
CA ASN A 45 20.66 21.02 -8.32
C ASN A 45 21.24 19.96 -9.28
N VAL A 46 21.41 20.34 -10.55
CA VAL A 46 21.99 19.47 -11.57
C VAL A 46 23.50 19.34 -11.31
N ASP A 47 23.94 18.10 -11.14
CA ASP A 47 25.33 17.70 -10.90
C ASP A 47 25.71 16.69 -11.98
N ASP A 48 26.36 17.18 -13.04
CA ASP A 48 26.76 16.37 -14.20
C ASP A 48 27.82 15.32 -13.82
N PHE A 49 28.69 15.64 -12.85
CA PHE A 49 29.75 14.74 -12.41
C PHE A 49 29.20 13.48 -11.73
N ASN A 50 28.20 13.65 -10.88
CA ASN A 50 27.54 12.52 -10.20
C ASN A 50 26.27 12.03 -10.93
N CYS A 51 25.89 12.65 -12.05
CA CYS A 51 24.66 12.39 -12.80
C CYS A 51 23.41 12.48 -11.91
N ARG A 52 23.23 13.62 -11.22
CA ARG A 52 22.10 13.83 -10.31
C ARG A 52 21.36 15.12 -10.64
N ALA A 53 20.05 15.09 -10.44
CA ALA A 53 19.18 16.25 -10.54
C ALA A 53 18.02 16.11 -9.54
N SER A 54 17.38 17.22 -9.22
CA SER A 54 16.21 17.30 -8.32
C SER A 54 15.04 17.97 -9.03
N LEU A 55 13.81 17.68 -8.59
CA LEU A 55 12.57 18.26 -9.11
C LEU A 55 11.84 19.01 -7.99
N SER A 56 11.34 20.21 -8.27
CA SER A 56 10.51 20.98 -7.33
C SER A 56 9.12 20.37 -7.30
N TRP A 57 8.71 19.85 -6.13
CA TRP A 57 7.45 19.13 -5.96
C TRP A 57 6.27 20.04 -5.65
N ASP A 58 6.56 21.29 -5.31
CA ASP A 58 5.63 22.38 -5.06
C ASP A 58 5.27 23.15 -6.35
N ASP A 59 6.10 23.06 -7.39
CA ASP A 59 5.80 23.59 -8.72
C ASP A 59 4.85 22.64 -9.50
N PRO A 60 3.59 23.05 -9.74
CA PRO A 60 2.63 22.24 -10.49
C PRO A 60 3.03 22.02 -11.96
N PHE A 61 3.79 22.93 -12.56
CA PHE A 61 4.28 22.76 -13.94
C PHE A 61 5.34 21.67 -14.00
N ALA A 62 6.27 21.65 -13.04
CA ALA A 62 7.30 20.63 -12.92
C ALA A 62 6.70 19.23 -12.69
N VAL A 63 5.70 19.10 -11.82
CA VAL A 63 5.03 17.82 -11.54
C VAL A 63 4.20 17.33 -12.73
N ARG A 64 3.55 18.25 -13.45
CA ARG A 64 2.83 17.93 -14.70
C ARG A 64 3.79 17.46 -15.78
N GLU A 65 4.89 18.15 -15.98
CA GLU A 65 5.89 17.78 -16.99
C GLU A 65 6.58 16.46 -16.63
N LEU A 66 6.85 16.18 -15.34
CA LEU A 66 7.30 14.87 -14.90
C LEU A 66 6.31 13.78 -15.32
N THR A 67 5.02 13.99 -15.04
CA THR A 67 3.97 12.99 -15.36
C THR A 67 3.89 12.74 -16.86
N LYS A 68 3.91 13.80 -17.68
CA LYS A 68 3.95 13.73 -19.14
C LYS A 68 5.18 12.98 -19.65
N THR A 69 6.35 13.30 -19.09
CA THR A 69 7.62 12.66 -19.44
C THR A 69 7.62 11.18 -19.11
N LEU A 70 7.13 10.80 -17.92
CA LEU A 70 7.07 9.39 -17.51
C LEU A 70 6.07 8.59 -18.36
N LEU A 71 4.91 9.15 -18.68
CA LEU A 71 3.94 8.49 -19.57
C LEU A 71 4.51 8.24 -20.95
N LEU A 72 5.21 9.21 -21.52
CA LEU A 72 5.88 9.06 -22.81
C LEU A 72 7.03 8.06 -22.74
N HIS A 73 7.93 8.22 -21.77
CA HIS A 73 9.16 7.42 -21.65
C HIS A 73 8.87 5.94 -21.35
N ASP A 74 7.99 5.69 -20.38
CA ASP A 74 7.79 4.34 -19.85
C ASP A 74 6.64 3.59 -20.53
N PHE A 75 5.68 4.30 -21.12
CA PHE A 75 4.45 3.72 -21.69
C PHE A 75 4.19 4.13 -23.15
N GLY A 76 4.98 5.03 -23.73
CA GLY A 76 4.75 5.53 -25.08
C GLY A 76 3.50 6.40 -25.23
N LEU A 77 2.94 6.88 -24.11
CA LEU A 77 1.69 7.63 -24.09
C LEU A 77 1.95 9.13 -24.25
N GLN A 78 1.40 9.73 -25.30
CA GLN A 78 1.33 11.18 -25.47
C GLN A 78 0.19 11.74 -24.63
N TRP A 79 0.51 12.53 -23.62
CA TRP A 79 -0.46 12.96 -22.63
C TRP A 79 -0.35 14.46 -22.34
N ASP A 80 -1.50 15.13 -22.17
CA ASP A 80 -1.54 16.54 -21.77
C ASP A 80 -2.83 16.86 -21.03
N ILE A 81 -2.78 17.83 -20.11
CA ILE A 81 -3.95 18.33 -19.38
C ILE A 81 -3.85 19.84 -19.12
N PRO A 82 -4.99 20.53 -19.01
CA PRO A 82 -5.05 21.89 -18.48
C PRO A 82 -4.41 21.99 -17.09
N ILE A 83 -3.82 23.16 -16.78
CA ILE A 83 -3.15 23.38 -15.48
C ILE A 83 -4.13 23.44 -14.30
N ASN A 84 -5.39 23.77 -14.56
CA ASN A 84 -6.49 23.83 -13.58
C ASN A 84 -7.19 22.46 -13.40
N ARG A 85 -6.48 21.36 -13.65
CA ARG A 85 -6.97 19.98 -13.51
C ARG A 85 -5.98 19.15 -12.72
N LEU A 86 -6.52 18.16 -12.02
CA LEU A 86 -5.73 17.35 -11.10
C LEU A 86 -4.67 16.54 -11.87
N CYS A 87 -3.40 16.87 -11.64
CA CYS A 87 -2.28 16.10 -12.18
C CYS A 87 -2.11 14.80 -11.39
N PRO A 88 -2.23 13.61 -12.03
CA PRO A 88 -2.20 12.35 -11.32
C PRO A 88 -0.76 11.93 -11.00
N PRO A 89 -0.44 11.61 -9.73
CA PRO A 89 0.86 11.05 -9.42
C PRO A 89 0.96 9.59 -9.91
N LEU A 90 1.66 9.39 -11.03
CA LEU A 90 1.68 8.15 -11.80
C LEU A 90 1.95 6.87 -10.98
N PRO A 91 2.93 6.80 -10.05
CA PRO A 91 3.17 5.58 -9.27
C PRO A 91 1.97 5.12 -8.44
N ASN A 92 1.14 6.03 -7.92
CA ASN A 92 -0.06 5.66 -7.18
C ASN A 92 -1.15 5.10 -8.08
N ARG A 93 -1.28 5.63 -9.30
CA ARG A 93 -2.27 5.14 -10.28
C ARG A 93 -1.95 3.70 -10.70
N LEU A 94 -0.68 3.37 -10.88
CA LEU A 94 -0.21 2.00 -11.13
C LEU A 94 -0.50 1.05 -9.97
N ASN A 95 -0.39 1.50 -8.71
CA ASN A 95 -0.74 0.64 -7.57
C ASN A 95 -2.20 0.19 -7.61
N TYR A 96 -3.11 1.09 -8.03
CA TYR A 96 -4.51 0.74 -8.13
C TYR A 96 -4.75 -0.22 -9.31
N LEU A 97 -4.18 0.05 -10.49
CA LEU A 97 -4.29 -0.86 -11.64
C LEU A 97 -3.77 -2.27 -11.34
N HIS A 98 -2.61 -2.39 -10.68
CA HIS A 98 -2.10 -3.70 -10.28
C HIS A 98 -2.99 -4.38 -9.25
N TRP A 99 -3.64 -3.63 -8.36
CA TRP A 99 -4.62 -4.22 -7.46
C TRP A 99 -5.87 -4.71 -8.19
N ILE A 100 -6.31 -4.04 -9.27
CA ILE A 100 -7.36 -4.58 -10.15
C ILE A 100 -6.91 -5.89 -10.78
N GLU A 101 -5.67 -6.01 -11.26
CA GLU A 101 -5.13 -7.28 -11.78
C GLU A 101 -5.21 -8.42 -10.73
N ASP A 102 -4.89 -8.11 -9.46
CA ASP A 102 -5.01 -9.08 -8.36
C ASP A 102 -6.47 -9.46 -8.08
N LEU A 103 -7.41 -8.52 -8.15
CA LEU A 103 -8.83 -8.81 -7.96
C LEU A 103 -9.36 -9.71 -9.09
N LEU A 104 -8.95 -9.45 -10.34
CA LEU A 104 -9.36 -10.24 -11.49
C LEU A 104 -8.80 -11.67 -11.45
N SER A 105 -7.61 -11.88 -10.87
CA SER A 105 -7.06 -13.23 -10.68
C SER A 105 -7.84 -14.06 -9.65
N GLN A 106 -8.59 -13.43 -8.74
CA GLN A 106 -9.44 -14.13 -7.76
C GLN A 106 -10.76 -14.65 -8.35
N ALA A 107 -11.06 -14.33 -9.61
CA ALA A 107 -12.29 -14.75 -10.28
C ALA A 107 -12.24 -16.24 -10.67
N PRO A 108 -13.37 -16.96 -10.63
CA PRO A 108 -13.43 -18.35 -11.05
C PRO A 108 -13.12 -18.48 -12.55
N GLY A 109 -12.22 -19.39 -12.92
CA GLY A 109 -11.80 -19.60 -14.32
C GLY A 109 -10.79 -18.57 -14.85
N SER A 110 -10.18 -17.76 -13.97
CA SER A 110 -9.20 -16.73 -14.35
C SER A 110 -7.92 -17.33 -14.97
N SER A 111 -7.94 -17.62 -16.27
CA SER A 111 -6.72 -17.65 -17.10
C SER A 111 -6.26 -16.23 -17.49
N LEU A 112 -6.71 -15.22 -16.73
CA LEU A 112 -6.68 -13.79 -17.08
C LEU A 112 -5.36 -13.09 -16.70
N THR A 113 -4.46 -13.74 -15.95
CA THR A 113 -3.15 -13.17 -15.60
C THR A 113 -2.01 -13.90 -16.30
N THR A 114 -1.41 -13.24 -17.29
CA THR A 114 -0.21 -13.72 -17.98
C THR A 114 1.03 -13.18 -17.29
N GLN A 115 1.76 -14.04 -16.57
CA GLN A 115 3.24 -14.05 -16.56
C GLN A 115 3.82 -15.49 -16.56
N GLU A 116 3.01 -16.53 -16.37
CA GLU A 116 3.48 -17.93 -16.39
C GLU A 116 3.10 -18.73 -17.67
N GLN A 117 2.54 -18.10 -18.70
CA GLN A 117 1.97 -18.81 -19.86
C GLN A 117 2.66 -18.53 -21.20
N GLU A 118 3.99 -18.41 -21.24
CA GLU A 118 4.74 -18.45 -22.52
C GLU A 118 4.95 -19.89 -23.05
N GLN A 119 4.45 -20.93 -22.36
CA GLN A 119 4.71 -22.34 -22.74
C GLN A 119 3.50 -23.18 -23.17
N LYS A 120 2.31 -22.60 -23.36
CA LYS A 120 1.19 -23.35 -23.96
C LYS A 120 0.66 -22.62 -25.19
N GLY A 121 0.57 -23.38 -26.28
CA GLY A 121 0.26 -22.91 -27.63
C GLY A 121 -1.09 -22.21 -27.78
N PRO A 122 -1.53 -21.93 -29.03
CA PRO A 122 -2.65 -21.04 -29.29
C PRO A 122 -3.96 -21.72 -28.87
N THR A 123 -4.52 -21.30 -27.74
CA THR A 123 -5.83 -21.78 -27.26
C THR A 123 -6.78 -20.60 -27.07
N LEU A 124 -7.96 -20.72 -27.72
CA LEU A 124 -9.25 -20.05 -27.54
C LEU A 124 -9.25 -18.53 -27.25
N ASP A 125 -10.10 -17.79 -27.98
CA ASP A 125 -10.33 -16.34 -27.83
C ASP A 125 -10.31 -15.90 -26.36
N LYS A 126 -9.19 -15.32 -25.92
CA LYS A 126 -9.04 -14.79 -24.57
C LYS A 126 -10.12 -13.72 -24.39
N GLU A 127 -10.98 -13.89 -23.39
CA GLU A 127 -12.00 -12.92 -23.06
C GLU A 127 -11.35 -11.55 -22.82
N VAL A 128 -11.77 -10.55 -23.59
CA VAL A 128 -11.23 -9.20 -23.48
C VAL A 128 -11.78 -8.57 -22.21
N VAL A 129 -10.91 -8.33 -21.24
CA VAL A 129 -11.27 -7.65 -19.99
C VAL A 129 -11.84 -6.27 -20.30
N SER A 130 -13.02 -5.98 -19.75
CA SER A 130 -13.74 -4.73 -19.92
C SER A 130 -14.01 -4.10 -18.56
N GLY A 131 -13.61 -2.85 -18.37
CA GLY A 131 -13.78 -2.09 -17.12
C GLY A 131 -14.54 -0.78 -17.31
N ILE A 132 -14.89 -0.16 -16.19
CA ILE A 132 -15.51 1.16 -16.11
C ILE A 132 -14.64 2.05 -15.21
N ASP A 133 -14.27 3.22 -15.69
CA ASP A 133 -13.54 4.25 -14.92
C ASP A 133 -14.52 5.39 -14.58
N VAL A 134 -14.86 5.53 -13.31
CA VAL A 134 -15.84 6.51 -12.81
C VAL A 134 -15.13 7.80 -12.40
N GLY A 135 -15.42 8.90 -13.10
CA GLY A 135 -14.72 10.17 -12.91
C GLY A 135 -13.28 10.08 -13.43
N THR A 136 -13.14 9.83 -14.73
CA THR A 136 -11.84 9.60 -15.38
C THR A 136 -10.95 10.85 -15.36
N GLY A 137 -11.54 12.03 -15.14
CA GLY A 137 -10.87 13.33 -15.14
C GLY A 137 -10.33 13.71 -16.51
N ALA A 138 -9.78 14.92 -16.62
CA ALA A 138 -9.14 15.37 -17.86
C ALA A 138 -7.98 14.44 -18.30
N ASN A 139 -7.36 13.78 -17.33
CA ASN A 139 -6.18 12.96 -17.52
C ASN A 139 -6.46 11.57 -18.12
N CYS A 140 -7.65 10.99 -17.92
CA CYS A 140 -8.02 9.64 -18.37
C CYS A 140 -6.99 8.54 -18.01
N ILE A 141 -6.28 8.71 -16.89
CA ILE A 141 -5.01 8.01 -16.62
C ILE A 141 -5.18 6.50 -16.47
N TYR A 142 -6.27 6.06 -15.85
CA TYR A 142 -6.49 4.63 -15.61
C TYR A 142 -6.83 3.88 -16.89
N ALA A 143 -7.73 4.44 -17.70
CA ALA A 143 -8.12 3.86 -18.97
C ALA A 143 -6.92 3.80 -19.94
N LEU A 144 -6.14 4.88 -20.06
CA LEU A 144 -4.95 4.93 -20.92
C LEU A 144 -3.91 3.87 -20.52
N LEU A 145 -3.58 3.79 -19.22
CA LEU A 145 -2.61 2.83 -18.72
C LEU A 145 -3.11 1.39 -18.86
N GLY A 146 -4.35 1.09 -18.47
CA GLY A 146 -4.92 -0.26 -18.56
C GLY A 146 -5.08 -0.73 -20.02
N ALA A 147 -5.47 0.15 -20.94
CA ALA A 147 -5.50 -0.16 -22.36
C ALA A 147 -4.10 -0.39 -22.93
N THR A 148 -3.10 0.39 -22.50
CA THR A 148 -1.72 0.26 -22.99
C THR A 148 -1.04 -1.03 -22.48
N MET A 149 -1.11 -1.24 -21.17
CA MET A 149 -0.42 -2.32 -20.45
C MET A 149 -1.12 -3.68 -20.61
N ASN A 150 -2.44 -3.71 -20.53
CA ASN A 150 -3.21 -4.95 -20.41
C ASN A 150 -4.24 -5.15 -21.55
N LYS A 151 -4.32 -4.21 -22.51
CA LYS A 151 -5.30 -4.23 -23.62
C LYS A 151 -6.75 -4.29 -23.16
N TRP A 152 -7.02 -3.75 -21.97
CA TRP A 152 -8.37 -3.68 -21.42
C TRP A 152 -9.23 -2.70 -22.20
N LYS A 153 -10.51 -3.03 -22.34
CA LYS A 153 -11.54 -2.11 -22.83
C LYS A 153 -12.09 -1.29 -21.67
N PHE A 154 -12.39 -0.02 -21.91
CA PHE A 154 -12.91 0.90 -20.90
C PHE A 154 -14.13 1.66 -21.39
N ILE A 155 -15.12 1.80 -20.50
CA ILE A 155 -16.03 2.95 -20.51
C ILE A 155 -15.50 3.93 -19.46
N ALA A 156 -14.99 5.07 -19.90
CA ALA A 156 -14.46 6.13 -19.03
C ALA A 156 -15.51 7.24 -18.92
N THR A 157 -15.95 7.57 -17.72
CA THR A 157 -17.07 8.50 -17.50
C THR A 157 -16.59 9.81 -16.90
N GLU A 158 -17.19 10.93 -17.31
CA GLU A 158 -16.87 12.25 -16.78
C GLU A 158 -18.08 13.17 -16.82
N ILE A 159 -18.31 13.92 -15.74
CA ILE A 159 -19.42 14.87 -15.62
C ILE A 159 -19.01 16.27 -16.08
N ASP A 160 -17.74 16.65 -15.85
CA ASP A 160 -17.20 17.95 -16.24
C ASP A 160 -16.94 18.02 -17.76
N ALA A 161 -17.49 19.04 -18.42
CA ALA A 161 -17.47 19.15 -19.88
C ALA A 161 -16.04 19.31 -20.45
N GLU A 162 -15.22 20.12 -19.78
CA GLU A 162 -13.83 20.37 -20.19
C GLU A 162 -12.96 19.13 -19.95
N SER A 163 -13.13 18.46 -18.81
CA SER A 163 -12.44 17.21 -18.48
C SER A 163 -12.82 16.10 -19.47
N TYR A 164 -14.11 15.99 -19.81
CA TYR A 164 -14.58 15.07 -20.85
C TYR A 164 -13.90 15.32 -22.20
N ALA A 165 -13.84 16.58 -22.65
CA ALA A 165 -13.21 16.93 -23.91
C ALA A 165 -11.71 16.61 -23.90
N CYS A 166 -11.01 16.92 -22.81
CA CYS A 166 -9.59 16.64 -22.65
C CYS A 166 -9.29 15.13 -22.59
N ALA A 167 -10.12 14.36 -21.88
CA ALA A 167 -10.01 12.90 -21.82
C ALA A 167 -10.15 12.27 -23.22
N LYS A 168 -11.14 12.71 -24.00
CA LYS A 168 -11.31 12.27 -25.39
C LYS A 168 -10.10 12.57 -26.25
N GLU A 169 -9.55 13.78 -26.14
CA GLU A 169 -8.36 14.18 -26.88
C GLU A 169 -7.15 13.33 -26.49
N ASN A 170 -6.95 13.06 -25.20
CA ASN A 170 -5.88 12.18 -24.74
C ASN A 170 -6.03 10.73 -25.26
N VAL A 171 -7.25 10.20 -25.36
CA VAL A 171 -7.50 8.89 -25.99
C VAL A 171 -7.16 8.93 -27.47
N ALA A 172 -7.64 9.94 -28.20
CA ALA A 172 -7.47 10.06 -29.64
C ALA A 172 -5.99 10.20 -30.06
N ARG A 173 -5.23 11.02 -29.33
CA ARG A 173 -3.79 11.24 -29.59
C ARG A 173 -2.93 9.99 -29.42
N ASN A 174 -3.44 8.97 -28.75
CA ASN A 174 -2.79 7.67 -28.57
C ASN A 174 -3.40 6.55 -29.41
N HIS A 175 -4.40 6.85 -30.25
CA HIS A 175 -5.10 5.88 -31.10
C HIS A 175 -5.76 4.74 -30.31
N LEU A 176 -6.32 5.06 -29.14
CA LEU A 176 -6.92 4.09 -28.20
C LEU A 176 -8.45 4.07 -28.22
N GLU A 177 -9.10 4.72 -29.17
CA GLU A 177 -10.57 4.82 -29.28
C GLU A 177 -11.27 3.45 -29.43
N THR A 178 -10.57 2.47 -29.98
CA THR A 178 -11.07 1.09 -30.11
C THR A 178 -11.12 0.35 -28.78
N LEU A 179 -10.36 0.80 -27.79
CA LEU A 179 -10.31 0.24 -26.45
C LEU A 179 -11.02 1.12 -25.43
N ILE A 180 -11.01 2.45 -25.59
CA ILE A 180 -11.53 3.39 -24.59
C ILE A 180 -12.66 4.21 -25.20
N THR A 181 -13.86 4.06 -24.65
CA THR A 181 -15.00 4.94 -24.94
C THR A 181 -15.19 5.92 -23.79
N VAL A 182 -15.02 7.22 -24.06
CA VAL A 182 -15.28 8.27 -23.08
C VAL A 182 -16.75 8.72 -23.18
N LYS A 183 -17.52 8.59 -22.10
CA LYS A 183 -18.93 9.01 -22.00
C LYS A 183 -19.06 10.22 -21.07
N ARG A 184 -19.83 11.21 -21.50
CA ARG A 184 -20.20 12.35 -20.66
C ARG A 184 -21.46 12.01 -19.86
N THR A 185 -21.43 12.19 -18.56
CA THR A 185 -22.61 12.10 -17.69
C THR A 185 -23.15 13.49 -17.37
N GLN A 186 -24.42 13.56 -17.02
CA GLN A 186 -25.12 14.81 -16.67
C GLN A 186 -25.71 14.76 -15.26
N THR A 187 -25.82 13.58 -14.67
CA THR A 187 -26.37 13.39 -13.33
C THR A 187 -25.36 12.73 -12.39
N ASN A 188 -25.72 12.63 -11.11
CA ASN A 188 -24.93 11.92 -10.11
C ASN A 188 -25.14 10.39 -10.15
N LYS A 189 -25.77 9.85 -11.20
CA LYS A 189 -25.89 8.41 -11.43
C LYS A 189 -24.59 7.89 -12.04
N LEU A 190 -23.73 7.32 -11.19
CA LEU A 190 -22.34 7.01 -11.52
C LEU A 190 -22.19 5.85 -12.50
N LEU A 191 -23.13 4.90 -12.49
CA LEU A 191 -23.08 3.67 -13.28
C LEU A 191 -24.35 3.47 -14.11
N LEU A 192 -25.53 3.75 -13.58
CA LEU A 192 -26.79 3.47 -14.26
C LEU A 192 -27.02 4.36 -15.49
N GLU A 193 -26.70 5.65 -15.42
CA GLU A 193 -26.77 6.57 -16.57
C GLU A 193 -25.79 6.17 -17.69
N PRO A 194 -24.47 6.04 -17.45
CA PRO A 194 -23.52 5.74 -18.54
C PRO A 194 -23.68 4.34 -19.16
N LEU A 195 -24.37 3.42 -18.47
CA LEU A 195 -24.63 2.05 -18.93
C LEU A 195 -26.03 1.85 -19.51
N GLN A 196 -26.86 2.89 -19.59
CA GLN A 196 -28.24 2.78 -20.09
C GLN A 196 -28.31 2.30 -21.55
N ASP A 197 -27.31 2.69 -22.35
CA ASP A 197 -27.22 2.35 -23.78
C ASP A 197 -26.40 1.06 -24.02
N GLU A 198 -25.83 0.46 -22.97
CA GLU A 198 -25.10 -0.80 -23.08
C GLU A 198 -26.09 -1.98 -22.97
N PRO A 199 -25.94 -3.03 -23.81
CA PRO A 199 -26.80 -4.22 -23.73
C PRO A 199 -26.83 -4.79 -22.31
N LEU A 200 -28.00 -5.23 -21.85
CA LEU A 200 -28.21 -5.69 -20.46
C LEU A 200 -27.37 -6.94 -20.14
N GLU A 201 -27.16 -7.78 -21.14
CA GLU A 201 -26.33 -8.98 -21.10
C GLU A 201 -24.82 -8.69 -21.11
N ARG A 202 -24.42 -7.46 -21.48
CA ARG A 202 -23.00 -7.06 -21.47
C ARG A 202 -22.51 -7.04 -20.03
N LYS A 203 -21.54 -7.91 -19.74
CA LYS A 203 -20.85 -7.98 -18.47
C LYS A 203 -19.56 -7.16 -18.48
N PHE A 204 -19.21 -6.67 -17.30
CA PHE A 204 -17.97 -5.95 -17.03
C PHE A 204 -17.17 -6.70 -15.96
N HIS A 205 -15.86 -6.61 -16.08
CA HIS A 205 -14.93 -7.28 -15.18
C HIS A 205 -14.67 -6.43 -13.94
N PHE A 206 -14.63 -5.10 -14.09
CA PHE A 206 -14.42 -4.22 -12.96
C PHE A 206 -15.02 -2.82 -13.16
N VAL A 207 -15.28 -2.15 -12.04
CA VAL A 207 -15.44 -0.71 -11.90
C VAL A 207 -14.29 -0.20 -11.03
N MET A 208 -13.68 0.91 -11.41
CA MET A 208 -12.71 1.63 -10.59
C MET A 208 -13.09 3.11 -10.48
N CYS A 209 -12.73 3.71 -9.35
CA CYS A 209 -13.06 5.09 -9.07
C CYS A 209 -12.00 5.73 -8.18
N ASN A 210 -11.58 6.96 -8.50
CA ASN A 210 -10.86 7.83 -7.60
C ASN A 210 -11.75 9.04 -7.27
N PRO A 211 -12.54 8.97 -6.19
CA PRO A 211 -13.62 9.93 -5.96
C PRO A 211 -13.08 11.30 -5.52
N PRO A 212 -13.90 12.37 -5.65
CA PRO A 212 -13.68 13.61 -4.91
C PRO A 212 -13.62 13.31 -3.41
N PHE A 213 -12.58 13.81 -2.73
CA PHE A 213 -12.27 13.41 -1.36
C PHE A 213 -12.86 14.31 -0.27
N PHE A 214 -13.23 15.54 -0.63
CA PHE A 214 -13.57 16.60 0.33
C PHE A 214 -15.08 16.89 0.35
N ASP A 215 -15.56 17.31 1.52
CA ASP A 215 -16.96 17.73 1.70
C ASP A 215 -17.20 19.14 1.11
N ASP A 216 -16.19 20.00 1.20
CA ASP A 216 -16.15 21.37 0.66
C ASP A 216 -14.72 21.78 0.25
N ILE A 217 -14.58 22.95 -0.39
CA ILE A 217 -13.30 23.46 -0.89
C ILE A 217 -12.38 23.93 0.26
N ASP A 218 -12.95 24.40 1.38
CA ASP A 218 -12.21 24.89 2.53
C ASP A 218 -11.43 23.75 3.19
N GLU A 219 -12.00 22.54 3.24
CA GLU A 219 -11.29 21.33 3.70
C GLU A 219 -10.11 20.99 2.78
N ALA A 220 -10.24 21.24 1.47
CA ALA A 220 -9.19 20.93 0.51
C ALA A 220 -7.96 21.85 0.62
N ASP A 221 -8.17 23.12 0.98
CA ASP A 221 -7.13 24.14 1.11
C ASP A 221 -6.27 24.00 2.39
N THR A 222 -6.68 23.15 3.34
CA THR A 222 -5.93 22.94 4.60
C THR A 222 -4.63 22.12 4.48
N ASN A 223 -4.29 21.60 3.29
CA ASN A 223 -3.03 20.87 3.04
C ASN A 223 -2.04 21.68 2.17
N PRO A 224 -1.26 22.60 2.74
CA PRO A 224 -0.35 23.49 2.00
C PRO A 224 0.83 22.78 1.32
N ALA A 225 1.07 21.49 1.60
CA ALA A 225 2.14 20.70 0.99
C ALA A 225 1.76 20.01 -0.33
N SER A 226 0.50 20.14 -0.76
CA SER A 226 0.02 19.65 -2.05
C SER A 226 -0.71 20.80 -2.73
N SER A 227 -0.09 21.41 -3.73
CA SER A 227 -0.73 22.39 -4.61
C SER A 227 -1.95 21.73 -5.27
N CYS A 228 -3.12 21.85 -4.66
CA CYS A 228 -4.31 21.09 -5.05
C CYS A 228 -5.00 21.79 -6.21
N MET A 229 -4.44 21.65 -7.41
CA MET A 229 -4.97 22.25 -8.64
C MET A 229 -6.02 21.34 -9.30
N GLY A 230 -7.04 20.90 -8.57
CA GLY A 230 -8.18 20.17 -9.14
C GLY A 230 -9.35 21.11 -9.44
N SER A 231 -10.23 20.71 -10.35
CA SER A 231 -11.53 21.38 -10.46
C SER A 231 -12.41 21.08 -9.23
N ALA A 232 -13.39 21.95 -8.93
CA ALA A 232 -14.29 21.73 -7.79
C ALA A 232 -14.98 20.35 -7.85
N ASN A 233 -15.37 19.89 -9.03
CA ASN A 233 -16.00 18.58 -9.24
C ASN A 233 -15.04 17.39 -9.04
N GLU A 234 -13.72 17.58 -9.25
CA GLU A 234 -12.71 16.54 -8.99
C GLU A 234 -12.33 16.45 -7.50
N MET A 235 -12.62 17.49 -6.73
CA MET A 235 -12.15 17.63 -5.35
C MET A 235 -13.26 17.46 -4.32
N VAL A 236 -14.45 17.97 -4.63
CA VAL A 236 -15.55 18.16 -3.69
C VAL A 236 -16.80 17.41 -4.13
N PHE A 237 -17.49 16.79 -3.17
CA PHE A 237 -18.83 16.26 -3.37
C PHE A 237 -19.65 16.47 -2.10
N PRO A 238 -20.96 16.79 -2.19
CA PRO A 238 -21.80 16.92 -1.01
C PRO A 238 -21.82 15.62 -0.18
N GLY A 239 -21.26 15.67 1.05
CA GLY A 239 -21.05 14.48 1.91
C GLY A 239 -19.80 13.65 1.58
N GLY A 240 -18.94 14.19 0.70
CA GLY A 240 -17.57 13.78 0.44
C GLY A 240 -17.47 12.39 -0.17
N GLU A 241 -16.29 11.78 -0.01
CA GLU A 241 -16.02 10.44 -0.55
C GLU A 241 -17.00 9.37 -0.01
N VAL A 242 -17.58 9.57 1.18
CA VAL A 242 -18.51 8.59 1.76
C VAL A 242 -19.85 8.62 1.03
N ALA A 243 -20.38 9.81 0.74
CA ALA A 243 -21.62 9.94 -0.02
C ALA A 243 -21.42 9.51 -1.48
N PHE A 244 -20.31 9.91 -2.10
CA PHE A 244 -19.99 9.54 -3.48
C PHE A 244 -19.89 8.02 -3.67
N ILE A 245 -19.03 7.35 -2.86
CA ILE A 245 -18.90 5.89 -2.92
C ILE A 245 -20.20 5.22 -2.43
N GLY A 246 -20.94 5.85 -1.52
CA GLY A 246 -22.25 5.38 -1.07
C GLY A 246 -23.27 5.26 -2.20
N ASN A 247 -23.33 6.26 -3.09
CA ASN A 247 -24.17 6.21 -4.28
C ASN A 247 -23.74 5.06 -5.21
N MET A 248 -22.43 4.90 -5.43
CA MET A 248 -21.90 3.78 -6.23
C MET A 248 -22.27 2.40 -5.63
N ILE A 249 -22.26 2.28 -4.29
CA ILE A 249 -22.70 1.06 -3.61
C ILE A 249 -24.18 0.80 -3.86
N VAL A 250 -25.04 1.84 -3.80
CA VAL A 250 -26.48 1.70 -4.07
C VAL A 250 -26.71 1.23 -5.51
N GLU A 251 -26.10 1.90 -6.50
CA GLU A 251 -26.24 1.49 -7.91
C GLU A 251 -25.64 0.10 -8.20
N SER A 252 -24.63 -0.32 -7.44
CA SER A 252 -24.08 -1.68 -7.57
C SER A 252 -25.08 -2.77 -7.18
N VAL A 253 -26.06 -2.47 -6.32
CA VAL A 253 -27.14 -3.42 -5.93
C VAL A 253 -28.08 -3.69 -7.11
N ASP A 254 -28.28 -2.71 -7.99
CA ASP A 254 -29.09 -2.89 -9.22
C ASP A 254 -28.30 -3.66 -10.28
N LEU A 255 -26.99 -3.41 -10.38
CA LEU A 255 -26.12 -4.03 -11.40
C LEU A 255 -25.69 -5.46 -11.04
N GLN A 256 -25.54 -5.78 -9.75
CA GLN A 256 -25.15 -7.09 -9.23
C GLN A 256 -24.03 -7.75 -10.05
N ASN A 257 -24.31 -8.93 -10.60
CA ASN A 257 -23.39 -9.77 -11.37
C ASN A 257 -23.15 -9.28 -12.81
N ARG A 258 -23.72 -8.13 -13.22
CA ARG A 258 -23.35 -7.44 -14.46
C ARG A 258 -21.92 -6.90 -14.37
N VAL A 259 -21.44 -6.59 -13.16
CA VAL A 259 -20.04 -6.23 -12.91
C VAL A 259 -19.45 -7.22 -11.91
N LEU A 260 -18.32 -7.84 -12.25
CA LEU A 260 -17.66 -8.77 -11.34
C LEU A 260 -17.10 -8.06 -10.11
N TRP A 261 -16.26 -7.03 -10.27
CA TRP A 261 -15.69 -6.27 -9.16
C TRP A 261 -16.09 -4.80 -9.19
N PHE A 262 -16.65 -4.30 -8.12
CA PHE A 262 -16.76 -2.85 -7.89
C PHE A 262 -15.61 -2.42 -6.98
N SER A 263 -14.99 -1.27 -7.26
CA SER A 263 -13.90 -0.77 -6.42
C SER A 263 -13.81 0.75 -6.40
N SER A 264 -13.25 1.28 -5.31
CA SER A 264 -12.92 2.71 -5.18
C SER A 264 -11.64 2.91 -4.37
N MET A 265 -10.90 3.96 -4.71
CA MET A 265 -9.90 4.56 -3.83
C MET A 265 -10.59 5.36 -2.72
N ILE A 266 -9.93 5.44 -1.56
CA ILE A 266 -10.39 6.13 -0.36
C ILE A 266 -9.26 7.04 0.14
N GLY A 267 -9.61 8.31 0.37
CA GLY A 267 -8.75 9.38 0.85
C GLY A 267 -8.50 9.30 2.36
N LYS A 268 -9.55 9.05 3.15
CA LYS A 268 -9.51 9.06 4.61
C LYS A 268 -9.82 7.67 5.18
N LYS A 269 -8.96 7.15 6.09
CA LYS A 269 -9.17 5.84 6.73
C LYS A 269 -10.51 5.74 7.49
N ALA A 270 -11.02 6.85 8.01
CA ALA A 270 -12.29 6.90 8.72
C ALA A 270 -13.48 6.56 7.80
N SER A 271 -13.42 7.00 6.53
CA SER A 271 -14.42 6.74 5.49
C SER A 271 -14.57 5.24 5.22
N LEU A 272 -13.45 4.50 5.18
CA LEU A 272 -13.46 3.05 4.99
C LEU A 272 -14.34 2.31 6.00
N ARG A 273 -14.36 2.75 7.27
CA ARG A 273 -15.22 2.11 8.29
C ARG A 273 -16.70 2.31 8.00
N LYS A 274 -17.09 3.51 7.57
CA LYS A 274 -18.48 3.85 7.22
C LYS A 274 -18.92 3.06 5.98
N LEU A 275 -18.06 2.97 4.96
CA LEU A 275 -18.34 2.25 3.71
C LEU A 275 -18.47 0.74 3.92
N LEU A 276 -17.61 0.11 4.73
CA LEU A 276 -17.79 -1.30 5.10
C LEU A 276 -19.07 -1.56 5.91
N ALA A 277 -19.56 -0.58 6.68
CA ALA A 277 -20.87 -0.70 7.31
C ALA A 277 -22.01 -0.62 6.29
N LEU A 278 -21.90 0.26 5.29
CA LEU A 278 -22.87 0.39 4.21
C LEU A 278 -22.93 -0.87 3.32
N LEU A 279 -21.79 -1.46 2.97
CA LEU A 279 -21.74 -2.73 2.23
C LEU A 279 -22.45 -3.86 2.99
N ARG A 280 -22.21 -3.96 4.31
CA ARG A 280 -22.91 -4.95 5.16
C ARG A 280 -24.41 -4.69 5.23
N LYS A 281 -24.84 -3.43 5.32
CA LYS A 281 -26.26 -3.06 5.30
C LYS A 281 -26.94 -3.49 4.01
N ASN A 282 -26.25 -3.37 2.88
CA ASN A 282 -26.72 -3.81 1.56
C ASN A 282 -26.41 -5.30 1.26
N GLN A 283 -26.12 -6.10 2.29
CA GLN A 283 -25.91 -7.55 2.19
C GLN A 283 -24.78 -7.99 1.24
N VAL A 284 -23.82 -7.13 0.98
CA VAL A 284 -22.64 -7.46 0.18
C VAL A 284 -21.67 -8.29 1.02
N ARG A 285 -21.52 -9.58 0.68
CA ARG A 285 -20.76 -10.55 1.47
C ARG A 285 -19.26 -10.50 1.21
N ASN A 286 -18.87 -10.33 -0.05
CA ASN A 286 -17.48 -10.40 -0.48
C ASN A 286 -16.88 -9.02 -0.65
N THR A 287 -15.99 -8.65 0.28
CA THR A 287 -15.30 -7.36 0.27
C THR A 287 -13.79 -7.55 0.39
N ARG A 288 -13.02 -6.72 -0.31
CA ARG A 288 -11.55 -6.61 -0.23
C ARG A 288 -11.17 -5.20 0.17
N THR A 289 -10.04 -5.07 0.85
CA THR A 289 -9.48 -3.77 1.23
C THR A 289 -7.97 -3.81 1.09
N THR A 290 -7.37 -2.70 0.67
CA THR A 290 -5.91 -2.59 0.58
C THR A 290 -5.43 -1.21 1.02
N GLU A 291 -4.11 -1.04 1.13
CA GLU A 291 -3.46 0.23 1.40
C GLU A 291 -2.54 0.58 0.23
N PHE A 292 -2.70 1.76 -0.36
CA PHE A 292 -1.80 2.27 -1.38
C PHE A 292 -0.83 3.26 -0.74
N PHE A 293 0.46 3.02 -0.93
CA PHE A 293 1.50 3.91 -0.44
C PHE A 293 2.27 4.53 -1.61
N GLN A 294 2.34 5.85 -1.59
CA GLN A 294 3.23 6.61 -2.44
C GLN A 294 3.90 7.69 -1.62
N GLY A 295 5.18 7.47 -1.35
CA GLY A 295 5.94 8.44 -0.62
C GLY A 295 5.45 8.65 0.81
N ARG A 296 5.04 9.88 1.14
CA ARG A 296 4.43 10.23 2.43
C ARG A 296 2.92 10.04 2.44
N THR A 297 2.29 9.94 1.27
CA THR A 297 0.85 9.92 1.12
C THR A 297 0.34 8.48 1.15
N LYS A 298 -0.61 8.23 2.04
CA LYS A 298 -1.31 6.96 2.16
C LYS A 298 -2.74 7.11 1.66
N ARG A 299 -3.18 6.12 0.90
CA ARG A 299 -4.57 5.94 0.46
C ARG A 299 -5.02 4.52 0.76
N TRP A 300 -6.31 4.28 0.68
CA TRP A 300 -6.91 2.96 0.89
C TRP A 300 -7.70 2.55 -0.35
N GLY A 301 -7.83 1.25 -0.57
CA GLY A 301 -8.73 0.69 -1.57
C GLY A 301 -9.85 -0.08 -0.89
N ILE A 302 -11.06 0.00 -1.43
CA ILE A 302 -12.19 -0.86 -1.11
C ILE A 302 -12.68 -1.50 -2.41
N ALA A 303 -12.97 -2.80 -2.36
CA ALA A 303 -13.60 -3.51 -3.47
C ALA A 303 -14.65 -4.46 -2.94
N TRP A 304 -15.66 -4.73 -3.75
CA TRP A 304 -16.75 -5.62 -3.41
C TRP A 304 -17.33 -6.31 -4.63
N THR A 305 -17.97 -7.45 -4.41
CA THR A 305 -18.58 -8.26 -5.45
C THR A 305 -19.84 -8.95 -4.93
N PHE A 306 -20.79 -9.18 -5.84
CA PHE A 306 -21.99 -9.99 -5.61
C PHE A 306 -21.79 -11.45 -6.03
N SER A 307 -20.66 -11.77 -6.68
CA SER A 307 -20.31 -13.13 -7.01
C SER A 307 -19.97 -13.93 -5.74
N GLU A 308 -20.55 -15.12 -5.61
CA GLU A 308 -20.26 -16.05 -4.51
C GLU A 308 -19.00 -16.90 -4.78
N ASN A 309 -18.58 -16.99 -6.05
CA ASN A 309 -17.55 -17.92 -6.51
C ASN A 309 -16.14 -17.29 -6.60
N VAL A 310 -15.89 -16.17 -5.91
CA VAL A 310 -14.55 -15.59 -5.83
C VAL A 310 -13.71 -16.34 -4.79
N MET A 311 -12.46 -16.63 -5.13
CA MET A 311 -11.55 -17.31 -4.20
C MET A 311 -11.40 -16.51 -2.91
N ASP A 312 -11.30 -17.22 -1.78
CA ASP A 312 -11.00 -16.58 -0.51
C ASP A 312 -9.64 -15.89 -0.57
N ASP A 313 -9.59 -14.64 -0.13
CA ASP A 313 -8.40 -13.82 -0.27
C ASP A 313 -7.59 -13.82 1.03
N PRO A 314 -6.34 -14.34 1.02
CA PRO A 314 -5.44 -14.27 2.16
C PRO A 314 -4.91 -12.84 2.40
N SER A 315 -5.26 -11.86 1.55
CA SER A 315 -4.75 -10.49 1.65
C SER A 315 -5.20 -9.75 2.92
N LYS A 316 -4.37 -8.78 3.31
CA LYS A 316 -4.52 -8.04 4.57
C LYS A 316 -5.78 -7.18 4.56
N LYS A 317 -6.74 -7.51 5.45
CA LYS A 317 -7.84 -6.61 5.82
C LYS A 317 -7.28 -5.36 6.51
N VAL A 318 -7.49 -4.18 5.91
CA VAL A 318 -7.05 -2.88 6.42
C VAL A 318 -7.61 -2.63 7.82
N LEU A 319 -8.90 -2.92 7.99
CA LEU A 319 -9.62 -2.85 9.26
C LEU A 319 -9.77 -4.28 9.80
N GLY A 320 -8.71 -4.74 10.46
CA GLY A 320 -8.66 -6.10 11.04
C GLY A 320 -7.61 -6.24 12.15
N LYS A 321 -6.56 -5.42 12.15
CA LYS A 321 -5.42 -5.51 13.08
C LYS A 321 -5.78 -5.57 14.57
N ARG A 322 -6.88 -4.94 15.00
CA ARG A 322 -7.32 -5.00 16.42
C ARG A 322 -7.90 -6.37 16.77
N LYS A 323 -8.70 -6.97 15.89
CA LYS A 323 -9.19 -8.36 16.03
C LYS A 323 -8.06 -9.38 15.83
N GLU A 324 -7.14 -9.10 14.90
CA GLU A 324 -5.92 -9.88 14.70
C GLU A 324 -5.04 -9.87 15.96
N ALA A 325 -4.79 -8.71 16.58
CA ALA A 325 -4.06 -8.60 17.85
C ALA A 325 -4.77 -9.33 19.01
N HIS A 326 -6.11 -9.32 19.03
CA HIS A 326 -6.87 -10.13 19.98
C HIS A 326 -6.72 -11.64 19.72
N ARG A 327 -6.53 -12.09 18.47
CA ARG A 327 -6.34 -13.51 18.09
C ARG A 327 -4.88 -13.97 18.14
N ARG A 328 -3.93 -13.07 17.92
CA ARG A 328 -2.49 -13.33 17.86
C ARG A 328 -2.00 -13.74 19.24
N GLN A 329 -1.59 -14.99 19.40
CA GLN A 329 -0.95 -15.46 20.64
C GLN A 329 0.57 -15.23 20.58
N GLU A 330 1.16 -15.35 19.40
CA GLU A 330 2.61 -15.26 19.21
C GLU A 330 3.06 -14.55 17.92
N VAL A 331 4.33 -14.18 17.89
CA VAL A 331 5.04 -13.58 16.74
C VAL A 331 6.38 -14.24 16.59
N ARG A 332 6.57 -14.92 15.48
CA ARG A 332 7.87 -15.47 15.09
C ARG A 332 8.46 -14.66 13.95
N PHE A 333 9.75 -14.37 14.03
CA PHE A 333 10.49 -13.77 12.92
C PHE A 333 11.97 -14.14 12.96
N GLN A 334 12.59 -14.16 11.78
CA GLN A 334 13.99 -14.48 11.62
C GLN A 334 14.85 -13.21 11.60
N VAL A 335 16.03 -13.28 12.20
CA VAL A 335 17.09 -12.28 12.14
C VAL A 335 18.20 -12.83 11.24
N PRO A 336 18.34 -12.35 9.98
CA PRO A 336 19.23 -12.95 9.00
C PRO A 336 20.71 -12.86 9.41
N ARG A 337 21.44 -13.96 9.23
CA ARG A 337 22.91 -14.02 9.36
C ARG A 337 23.57 -13.28 8.17
N GLN A 338 23.88 -11.99 8.31
CA GLN A 338 24.63 -11.29 7.26
C GLN A 338 26.12 -11.58 7.39
N THR A 339 26.70 -12.24 6.39
CA THR A 339 28.15 -12.47 6.26
C THR A 339 28.92 -11.15 6.42
N GLY A 340 29.60 -11.00 7.56
CA GLY A 340 30.73 -10.09 7.71
C GLY A 340 30.51 -8.75 8.42
N LYS A 341 29.39 -8.49 9.14
CA LYS A 341 29.22 -7.44 10.19
C LYS A 341 27.71 -7.12 10.45
N GLY A 342 26.94 -8.05 11.00
CA GLY A 342 25.56 -7.83 11.45
C GLY A 342 25.15 -8.85 12.53
N CYS A 343 24.13 -8.53 13.34
CA CYS A 343 23.65 -9.37 14.44
C CYS A 343 23.29 -10.78 13.94
N ALA A 344 24.14 -11.73 14.27
CA ALA A 344 24.21 -13.09 13.77
C ALA A 344 24.29 -14.13 14.90
N THR A 345 24.36 -13.70 16.16
CA THR A 345 24.28 -14.58 17.33
C THR A 345 23.13 -14.19 18.27
N ILE A 346 22.75 -15.12 19.14
CA ILE A 346 21.72 -14.90 20.16
C ILE A 346 22.09 -13.70 21.05
N GLU A 347 23.36 -13.51 21.38
CA GLU A 347 23.87 -12.38 22.18
C GLU A 347 23.62 -11.04 21.49
N GLU A 348 23.85 -10.99 20.17
CA GLU A 348 23.68 -9.75 19.42
C GLU A 348 22.19 -9.39 19.25
N VAL A 349 21.31 -10.39 19.14
CA VAL A 349 19.86 -10.19 19.18
C VAL A 349 19.43 -9.73 20.56
N LEU A 350 19.94 -10.35 21.63
CA LEU A 350 19.67 -9.97 23.00
C LEU A 350 20.13 -8.54 23.30
N LEU A 351 21.31 -8.14 22.84
CA LEU A 351 21.82 -6.79 23.02
C LEU A 351 20.89 -5.75 22.38
N ARG A 352 20.33 -6.04 21.20
CA ARG A 352 19.32 -5.18 20.57
C ARG A 352 18.02 -5.11 21.36
N ILE A 353 17.57 -6.23 21.93
CA ILE A 353 16.39 -6.24 22.80
C ILE A 353 16.64 -5.37 24.03
N ARG A 354 17.81 -5.50 24.67
CA ARG A 354 18.19 -4.69 25.84
C ARG A 354 18.27 -3.20 25.50
N GLU A 355 18.93 -2.80 24.41
CA GLU A 355 18.96 -1.40 23.98
C GLU A 355 17.57 -0.83 23.67
N PHE A 356 16.68 -1.64 23.05
CA PHE A 356 15.29 -1.22 22.83
C PHE A 356 14.56 -1.01 24.16
N VAL A 357 14.73 -1.92 25.12
CA VAL A 357 14.10 -1.80 26.44
C VAL A 357 14.66 -0.60 27.21
N GLU A 358 15.97 -0.38 27.21
CA GLU A 358 16.63 0.75 27.86
C GLU A 358 16.22 2.12 27.28
N THR A 359 15.86 2.16 26.00
CA THR A 359 15.37 3.41 25.35
C THR A 359 13.90 3.70 25.61
N ASN A 360 13.18 2.81 26.29
CA ASN A 360 11.78 2.98 26.65
C ASN A 360 11.62 2.81 28.17
N GLU A 361 11.49 3.92 28.90
CA GLU A 361 11.43 3.94 30.38
C GLU A 361 10.28 3.09 30.97
N GLU A 362 9.22 2.86 30.20
CA GLU A 362 8.09 2.01 30.59
C GLU A 362 8.39 0.51 30.48
N LEU A 363 9.48 0.09 29.84
CA LEU A 363 9.76 -1.31 29.57
C LEU A 363 10.78 -1.90 30.54
N LYS A 364 10.56 -3.15 30.93
CA LYS A 364 11.51 -3.96 31.69
C LYS A 364 11.71 -5.32 31.02
N LEU A 365 12.94 -5.80 31.05
CA LEU A 365 13.32 -7.11 30.58
C LEU A 365 14.01 -7.85 31.72
N SER A 366 13.46 -8.98 32.13
CA SER A 366 14.05 -9.87 33.13
C SER A 366 14.35 -11.24 32.52
N GLU A 367 15.39 -11.90 33.01
CA GLU A 367 15.62 -13.31 32.67
C GLU A 367 14.52 -14.14 33.31
N ASP A 368 13.82 -14.90 32.47
CA ASP A 368 12.75 -15.77 32.94
C ASP A 368 13.38 -17.04 33.54
N THR A 369 13.69 -16.97 34.83
CA THR A 369 14.20 -18.11 35.61
C THR A 369 13.07 -19.01 36.11
N THR A 370 11.82 -18.62 35.88
CA THR A 370 10.63 -19.20 36.53
C THR A 370 10.11 -20.50 35.91
N ASN A 371 10.75 -21.05 34.86
CA ASN A 371 10.31 -22.29 34.22
C ASN A 371 11.32 -23.45 34.19
N TYR A 372 12.27 -23.48 35.13
CA TYR A 372 13.05 -24.70 35.40
C TYR A 372 12.20 -25.86 36.02
N LYS A 373 10.90 -25.65 36.26
CA LYS A 373 9.99 -26.64 36.88
C LYS A 373 8.92 -27.26 35.96
N HIS A 374 8.86 -26.90 34.68
CA HIS A 374 8.04 -27.63 33.69
C HIS A 374 8.88 -28.53 32.77
N LYS A 375 9.92 -29.15 33.33
CA LYS A 375 10.78 -30.11 32.61
C LYS A 375 10.35 -31.57 32.73
N GLU A 376 9.16 -31.85 33.29
CA GLU A 376 8.69 -33.23 33.49
C GLU A 376 7.48 -33.65 32.64
N GLU A 377 6.89 -32.80 31.78
CA GLU A 377 5.71 -33.22 30.99
C GLU A 377 5.66 -32.70 29.53
N ALA A 378 6.81 -32.62 28.85
CA ALA A 378 6.82 -32.47 27.40
C ALA A 378 7.94 -33.32 26.79
N GLU A 379 7.60 -34.58 26.50
CA GLU A 379 8.30 -35.38 25.50
C GLU A 379 8.09 -34.72 24.12
N GLU A 380 9.03 -33.86 23.73
CA GLU A 380 9.31 -33.52 22.33
C GLU A 380 10.69 -32.84 22.31
N GLU A 381 11.74 -33.64 22.09
CA GLU A 381 13.08 -33.15 21.76
C GLU A 381 13.03 -32.42 20.41
N GLU A 382 13.00 -31.10 20.43
CA GLU A 382 13.08 -30.29 19.20
C GLU A 382 14.45 -29.62 19.01
N ASP A 383 14.86 -29.54 17.75
CA ASP A 383 16.18 -29.27 17.14
C ASP A 383 16.85 -27.90 17.41
N TYR A 384 16.92 -27.45 18.67
CA TYR A 384 17.59 -26.19 19.02
C TYR A 384 19.08 -26.39 19.31
N GLN A 385 19.94 -25.52 18.75
CA GLN A 385 21.37 -25.42 19.14
C GLN A 385 21.55 -24.56 20.40
N GLU A 386 20.84 -23.44 20.47
CA GLU A 386 20.88 -22.53 21.61
C GLU A 386 19.51 -21.84 21.75
N ARG A 387 19.05 -21.62 22.99
CA ARG A 387 17.76 -20.94 23.30
C ARG A 387 17.91 -20.07 24.56
N LYS A 388 17.43 -18.83 24.51
CA LYS A 388 17.32 -17.93 25.67
C LYS A 388 15.92 -17.35 25.77
N MET A 389 15.41 -17.22 27.00
CA MET A 389 14.05 -16.77 27.29
C MET A 389 14.06 -15.60 28.28
N TYR A 390 13.28 -14.59 27.97
CA TYR A 390 13.18 -13.34 28.75
C TYR A 390 11.72 -12.95 28.92
N ARG A 391 11.39 -12.40 30.09
CA ARG A 391 10.10 -11.76 30.34
C ARG A 391 10.19 -10.29 29.97
N LEU A 392 9.27 -9.83 29.12
CA LEU A 392 9.12 -8.45 28.69
C LEU A 392 7.86 -7.85 29.29
N GLU A 393 8.02 -6.78 30.07
CA GLU A 393 6.93 -6.12 30.78
C GLU A 393 6.84 -4.64 30.40
N GLN A 394 5.62 -4.15 30.22
CA GLN A 394 5.32 -2.71 30.20
C GLN A 394 4.73 -2.29 31.53
N HIS A 395 5.32 -1.30 32.15
CA HIS A 395 4.89 -0.68 33.39
C HIS A 395 4.22 0.67 33.09
N LYS A 396 3.07 0.93 33.70
CA LYS A 396 2.40 2.25 33.65
C LYS A 396 2.18 2.81 35.04
N PRO A 397 2.06 4.15 35.19
CA PRO A 397 1.73 4.76 36.47
C PRO A 397 0.46 4.13 37.05
N ASP A 398 0.50 3.75 38.33
CA ASP A 398 -0.66 3.20 39.02
C ASP A 398 -1.37 4.32 39.80
N PRO A 399 -2.58 4.74 39.39
CA PRO A 399 -3.30 5.82 40.06
C PRO A 399 -3.71 5.49 41.51
N GLN A 400 -3.63 4.21 41.91
CA GLN A 400 -4.10 3.71 43.20
C GLN A 400 -2.96 3.34 44.17
N ALA A 401 -1.68 3.49 43.77
CA ALA A 401 -0.56 3.07 44.61
C ALA A 401 -0.18 4.13 45.67
N SER A 402 -0.27 3.76 46.95
CA SER A 402 0.25 4.53 48.09
C SER A 402 1.62 3.97 48.52
N GLY A 403 2.70 4.63 48.10
CA GLY A 403 4.09 4.26 48.44
C GLY A 403 5.08 4.46 47.27
N ASN A 404 6.34 4.09 47.48
CA ASN A 404 7.43 4.30 46.51
C ASN A 404 7.35 3.46 45.21
N ASN A 405 6.43 2.48 45.11
CA ASN A 405 6.19 1.73 43.87
C ASN A 405 5.05 2.39 43.06
N ARG A 406 5.43 3.34 42.19
CA ARG A 406 4.49 4.18 41.41
C ARG A 406 4.01 3.55 40.09
N THR A 407 4.37 2.30 39.79
CA THR A 407 4.03 1.67 38.50
C THR A 407 3.52 0.24 38.66
N LYS A 408 2.56 -0.16 37.83
CA LYS A 408 2.07 -1.55 37.71
C LYS A 408 2.32 -2.13 36.33
N VAL A 409 2.43 -3.45 36.25
CA VAL A 409 2.48 -4.17 34.97
C VAL A 409 1.17 -3.92 34.23
N HIS A 410 1.25 -3.20 33.12
CA HIS A 410 0.13 -2.93 32.23
C HIS A 410 -0.05 -4.05 31.21
N SER A 411 1.05 -4.63 30.72
CA SER A 411 1.05 -5.80 29.85
C SER A 411 2.39 -6.54 29.94
N ALA A 412 2.36 -7.86 29.76
CA ALA A 412 3.56 -8.69 29.81
C ALA A 412 3.48 -9.90 28.88
N GLY A 413 4.64 -10.41 28.54
CA GLY A 413 4.81 -11.62 27.76
C GLY A 413 6.26 -12.07 27.74
N ARG A 414 6.53 -13.13 26.98
CA ARG A 414 7.89 -13.69 26.86
C ARG A 414 8.48 -13.44 25.48
N VAL A 415 9.80 -13.30 25.47
CA VAL A 415 10.65 -13.20 24.28
C VAL A 415 11.63 -14.36 24.32
N GLU A 416 11.57 -15.20 23.32
CA GLU A 416 12.46 -16.34 23.14
C GLU A 416 13.36 -16.07 21.93
N ILE A 417 14.64 -16.39 22.06
CA ILE A 417 15.63 -16.26 21.00
C ILE A 417 16.25 -17.65 20.86
N PHE A 418 16.25 -18.22 19.66
CA PHE A 418 16.80 -19.55 19.43
C PHE A 418 17.44 -19.72 18.04
N THR A 419 18.28 -20.74 17.91
CA THR A 419 18.87 -21.18 16.63
C THR A 419 18.52 -22.65 16.39
N MET A 420 18.14 -23.00 15.17
CA MET A 420 17.86 -24.40 14.79
C MET A 420 19.15 -25.07 14.28
N LYS A 421 19.31 -26.38 14.52
CA LYS A 421 20.51 -27.14 14.10
C LYS A 421 20.82 -27.09 12.59
N ASP A 422 19.79 -26.98 11.76
CA ASP A 422 19.91 -27.01 10.28
C ASP A 422 19.79 -25.64 9.60
N ASN A 423 19.64 -24.55 10.37
CA ASN A 423 19.34 -23.24 9.79
C ASN A 423 20.62 -22.43 9.55
N GLU A 424 21.15 -22.48 8.32
CA GLU A 424 22.22 -21.57 7.86
C GLU A 424 21.80 -20.08 7.89
N GLY A 425 20.51 -19.79 8.10
CA GLY A 425 19.88 -18.48 7.93
C GLY A 425 19.93 -17.48 9.11
N GLY A 426 20.32 -17.88 10.33
CA GLY A 426 20.46 -16.97 11.49
C GLY A 426 19.56 -17.29 12.69
N SER A 427 19.44 -16.36 13.64
CA SER A 427 18.65 -16.53 14.88
C SER A 427 17.16 -16.25 14.65
N GLU A 428 16.30 -17.02 15.30
CA GLU A 428 14.86 -16.78 15.36
C GLU A 428 14.47 -16.11 16.67
N VAL A 429 13.43 -15.27 16.61
CA VAL A 429 12.83 -14.63 17.78
C VAL A 429 11.34 -14.92 17.80
N LEU A 430 10.86 -15.43 18.94
CA LEU A 430 9.47 -15.67 19.24
C LEU A 430 9.02 -14.73 20.37
N ILE A 431 7.96 -13.96 20.15
CA ILE A 431 7.36 -13.10 21.17
C ILE A 431 5.95 -13.59 21.44
N VAL A 432 5.64 -13.94 22.69
CA VAL A 432 4.35 -14.50 23.10
C VAL A 432 3.70 -13.58 24.13
N PHE A 433 2.41 -13.28 23.93
CA PHE A 433 1.62 -12.55 24.93
C PHE A 433 1.22 -13.47 26.07
N GLU A 434 1.34 -13.01 27.32
CA GLU A 434 0.93 -13.78 28.50
C GLU A 434 -0.19 -13.10 29.29
N GLU A 435 -0.06 -11.80 29.60
CA GLU A 435 -1.04 -11.12 30.45
C GLU A 435 -1.14 -9.59 30.25
N GLY A 436 -2.24 -9.01 30.76
CA GLY A 436 -2.51 -7.57 30.72
C GLY A 436 -3.13 -7.04 29.41
N ASP A 437 -2.86 -5.78 29.06
CA ASP A 437 -3.42 -5.13 27.88
C ASP A 437 -2.78 -5.66 26.58
N ARG A 438 -3.54 -6.50 25.87
CA ARG A 438 -3.11 -7.14 24.62
C ARG A 438 -2.74 -6.16 23.53
N ALA A 439 -3.45 -5.04 23.41
CA ALA A 439 -3.21 -4.08 22.34
C ALA A 439 -1.92 -3.29 22.58
N ALA A 440 -1.65 -2.93 23.84
CA ALA A 440 -0.42 -2.31 24.27
C ALA A 440 0.78 -3.26 24.06
N PHE A 441 0.67 -4.52 24.49
CA PHE A 441 1.72 -5.52 24.29
C PHE A 441 2.09 -5.69 22.82
N TRP A 442 1.10 -5.89 21.94
CA TRP A 442 1.38 -6.08 20.52
C TRP A 442 1.92 -4.81 19.84
N THR A 443 1.63 -3.63 20.37
CA THR A 443 2.27 -2.39 19.90
C THR A 443 3.77 -2.42 20.21
N ILE A 444 4.14 -2.78 21.43
CA ILE A 444 5.54 -2.92 21.86
C ILE A 444 6.25 -4.03 21.09
N ALA A 445 5.65 -5.22 20.98
CA ALA A 445 6.25 -6.34 20.26
C ALA A 445 6.54 -6.02 18.79
N ASN A 446 5.66 -5.27 18.11
CA ASN A 446 5.92 -4.82 16.74
C ASN A 446 7.05 -3.78 16.67
N MET A 447 7.15 -2.87 17.66
CA MET A 447 8.26 -1.93 17.76
C MET A 447 9.59 -2.64 18.03
N LEU A 448 9.58 -3.63 18.92
CA LEU A 448 10.73 -4.48 19.24
C LEU A 448 11.19 -5.28 18.02
N GLN A 449 10.27 -5.96 17.34
CA GLN A 449 10.55 -6.66 16.07
C GLN A 449 11.17 -5.70 15.05
N ALA A 450 10.60 -4.50 14.90
CA ALA A 450 11.15 -3.50 14.00
C ALA A 450 12.56 -3.03 14.43
N ALA A 451 12.81 -2.86 15.72
CA ALA A 451 14.13 -2.47 16.24
C ALA A 451 15.19 -3.55 15.99
N ILE A 452 14.84 -4.82 16.22
CA ILE A 452 15.71 -5.98 16.00
C ILE A 452 15.99 -6.15 14.49
N VAL A 453 14.99 -5.99 13.62
CA VAL A 453 15.15 -6.24 12.17
C VAL A 453 15.74 -5.04 11.42
N ARG A 454 15.43 -3.79 11.80
CA ARG A 454 15.74 -2.58 10.98
C ARG A 454 17.10 -1.92 11.25
N THR A 455 17.79 -2.21 12.34
CA THR A 455 18.94 -1.40 12.77
C THR A 455 20.27 -1.84 12.15
N GLY A 456 20.38 -1.67 10.83
CA GLY A 456 21.64 -1.85 10.13
C GLY A 456 22.67 -0.77 10.45
N ARG A 457 22.38 0.52 10.23
CA ARG A 457 23.48 1.48 10.00
C ARG A 457 24.01 2.25 11.22
N GLN A 458 23.14 2.68 12.14
CA GLN A 458 23.56 3.46 13.32
C GLN A 458 24.22 2.58 14.38
N TRP A 459 23.64 1.42 14.65
CA TRP A 459 24.20 0.41 15.56
C TRP A 459 25.60 -0.06 15.12
N ARG A 460 25.76 -0.38 13.82
CA ARG A 460 27.08 -0.73 13.24
C ARG A 460 28.13 0.36 13.42
N ARG A 461 27.74 1.64 13.30
CA ARG A 461 28.65 2.78 13.53
C ARG A 461 29.02 2.95 15.00
N LYS A 462 28.07 2.71 15.91
CA LYS A 462 28.30 2.76 17.37
C LYS A 462 29.27 1.64 17.80
N LEU A 463 29.07 0.41 17.34
CA LEU A 463 29.97 -0.72 17.63
C LEU A 463 31.35 -0.57 16.98
N GLN A 464 31.43 0.00 15.77
CA GLN A 464 32.73 0.29 15.15
C GLN A 464 33.52 1.34 15.93
N ARG A 465 32.85 2.36 16.50
CA ARG A 465 33.49 3.34 17.37
C ARG A 465 33.94 2.71 18.69
N GLN A 466 33.08 1.93 19.34
CA GLN A 466 33.43 1.22 20.59
C GLN A 466 34.57 0.20 20.41
N LYS A 467 34.71 -0.43 19.24
CA LYS A 467 35.85 -1.29 18.89
C LYS A 467 37.11 -0.53 18.44
N GLN A 468 37.01 0.77 18.18
CA GLN A 468 38.14 1.66 17.88
C GLN A 468 38.66 2.37 19.14
N ASP A 469 37.80 2.50 20.16
CA ASP A 469 38.11 3.11 21.47
C ASP A 469 38.53 2.06 22.54
N GLN A 470 38.59 0.77 22.18
CA GLN A 470 39.22 -0.34 22.94
C GLN A 470 40.49 -0.76 22.23
#